data_AF-D9UPT5-F1
#
_entry.id   AF-D9UPT5-F1
#
_cell.length_a   1.000
_cell.length_b   1.000
_cell.length_c   1.000
_cell.angle_alpha   90.00
_cell.angle_beta   90.00
_cell.angle_gamma   90.00
#
_symmetry.space_group_name_H-M   'P 1'
#
loop_
_entity.id
_entity.type
_entity.pdbx_description
1 polymer ?
#
loop_
_entity_poly.entity_id
_entity_poly.type
_entity_poly.pdbx_seq_one_letter_code
_entity_poly.pdbx_strand_id
1 'polypeptide(L)'
;MTLRHRPDGRPEVDGGPAVSASHGAGVTFAVAAERVVACDVQSVDERSAADWEGLLGAEGFALARLLVADRGEDLSLAASRVWGAVECLRKNGHARVELTVDAAPAEERWVVLRSGGARIATVAALLRDAPRPALFAVMTEGNG
;
A
#
# COMPACT_ATOMS: atom_id res chain seq x y z
N MET A 1 4.13 -3.00 28.07
CA MET A 1 3.58 -2.68 26.74
C MET A 1 3.09 -3.99 26.14
N THR A 2 1.81 -4.07 25.79
CA THR A 2 1.16 -5.33 25.37
C THR A 2 0.40 -5.10 24.07
N LEU A 3 0.60 -5.96 23.08
CA LEU A 3 -0.14 -5.96 21.82
C LEU A 3 -1.52 -6.61 22.03
N ARG A 4 -2.58 -5.93 21.60
CA ARG A 4 -3.96 -6.45 21.59
C ARG A 4 -4.55 -6.33 20.20
N HIS A 5 -5.67 -7.02 19.97
CA HIS A 5 -6.45 -6.89 18.74
C HIS A 5 -7.84 -6.37 19.10
N ARG A 6 -8.29 -5.38 18.33
CA ARG A 6 -9.67 -4.88 18.35
C ARG A 6 -10.66 -5.95 17.86
N PRO A 7 -11.97 -5.73 18.05
CA PRO A 7 -13.00 -6.58 17.43
C PRO A 7 -12.95 -6.64 15.90
N ASP A 8 -12.41 -5.60 15.23
CA ASP A 8 -12.19 -5.60 13.78
C ASP A 8 -10.85 -6.25 13.35
N GLY A 9 -10.13 -6.83 14.31
CA GLY A 9 -8.85 -7.52 14.08
C GLY A 9 -7.64 -6.59 13.92
N ARG A 10 -7.80 -5.26 13.98
CA ARG A 10 -6.66 -4.35 13.87
C ARG A 10 -5.81 -4.38 15.16
N PRO A 11 -4.47 -4.49 15.05
CA PRO A 11 -3.59 -4.49 16.21
C PRO A 11 -3.52 -3.11 16.88
N GLU A 12 -3.39 -3.10 18.20
CA GLU A 12 -3.25 -1.91 19.03
C GLU A 12 -2.22 -2.18 20.14
N VAL A 13 -1.54 -1.12 20.60
CA VAL A 13 -0.66 -1.21 21.76
C VAL A 13 -1.08 -0.23 22.84
N ASP A 14 -1.44 -0.76 24.01
CA ASP A 14 -1.90 0.04 25.16
C ASP A 14 -0.84 1.10 25.55
N GLY A 15 -1.20 2.38 25.40
CA GLY A 15 -0.30 3.51 25.71
C GLY A 15 0.97 3.56 24.87
N GLY A 16 1.01 2.86 23.73
CA GLY A 16 2.17 2.74 22.85
C GLY A 16 1.99 3.41 21.48
N PRO A 17 2.97 3.23 20.57
CA PRO A 17 2.89 3.68 19.18
C PRO A 17 1.68 3.11 18.44
N ALA A 18 1.28 3.80 17.38
CA ALA A 18 0.39 3.25 16.37
C ALA A 18 1.09 2.08 15.67
N VAL A 19 0.34 1.01 15.41
CA VAL A 19 0.84 -0.20 14.74
C VAL A 19 -0.08 -0.60 13.59
N SER A 20 0.50 -1.24 12.59
CA SER A 20 -0.23 -1.87 11.51
C SER A 20 0.49 -3.16 11.10
N ALA A 21 -0.29 -4.16 10.68
CA ALA A 21 0.24 -5.40 10.16
C ALA A 21 -0.53 -5.80 8.89
N SER A 22 0.16 -6.44 7.96
CA SER A 22 -0.42 -7.09 6.80
C SER A 22 0.25 -8.44 6.57
N HIS A 23 -0.49 -9.36 5.96
CA HIS A 23 -0.06 -10.73 5.71
C HIS A 23 -0.27 -11.04 4.24
N GLY A 24 0.78 -11.44 3.55
CA GLY A 24 0.76 -11.64 2.10
C GLY A 24 2.15 -12.01 1.59
N ALA A 25 2.22 -12.57 0.38
CA ALA A 25 3.47 -13.05 -0.21
C ALA A 25 4.30 -13.99 0.69
N GLY A 26 3.64 -14.76 1.57
CA GLY A 26 4.29 -15.68 2.51
C GLY A 26 4.97 -15.01 3.70
N VAL A 27 4.76 -13.70 3.93
CA VAL A 27 5.34 -12.95 5.04
C VAL A 27 4.29 -12.20 5.86
N THR A 28 4.67 -11.86 7.08
CA THR A 28 3.99 -10.83 7.88
C THR A 28 4.83 -9.57 7.84
N PHE A 29 4.22 -8.47 7.43
CA PHE A 29 4.83 -7.16 7.46
C PHE A 29 4.14 -6.31 8.52
N ALA A 30 4.90 -5.79 9.48
CA ALA A 30 4.39 -4.96 10.56
C ALA A 30 5.22 -3.69 10.71
N VAL A 31 4.54 -2.58 10.99
CA VAL A 31 5.13 -1.25 11.17
C VAL A 31 4.62 -0.63 12.46
N ALA A 32 5.45 0.20 13.08
CA ALA A 32 5.11 0.97 14.26
C ALA A 32 5.63 2.40 14.13
N ALA A 33 4.85 3.39 14.57
CA ALA A 33 5.26 4.79 14.58
C ALA A 33 4.55 5.57 15.69
N GLU A 34 5.11 6.72 16.08
CA GLU A 34 4.46 7.66 17.02
C GLU A 34 3.23 8.36 16.42
N ARG A 35 3.07 8.30 15.09
CA ARG A 35 1.96 8.89 14.33
C ARG A 35 1.18 7.80 13.60
N VAL A 36 0.03 8.18 13.03
CA VAL A 36 -0.80 7.29 12.20
C VAL A 36 0.05 6.60 11.15
N VAL A 37 0.00 5.27 11.15
CA VAL A 37 0.73 4.41 10.22
C VAL A 37 -0.18 3.29 9.74
N ALA A 38 -0.01 2.90 8.47
CA ALA A 38 -0.54 1.65 7.94
C ALA A 38 0.49 0.96 7.07
N CYS A 39 0.37 -0.36 6.93
CA CYS A 39 1.11 -1.09 5.93
C CYS A 39 0.24 -2.08 5.18
N ASP A 40 0.69 -2.42 3.98
CA ASP A 40 0.22 -3.55 3.21
C ASP A 40 1.38 -4.35 2.63
N VAL A 41 1.19 -5.67 2.51
CA VAL A 41 2.09 -6.56 1.78
C VAL A 41 1.27 -7.55 0.99
N GLN A 42 1.59 -7.71 -0.28
CA GLN A 42 0.89 -8.61 -1.19
C GLN A 42 1.83 -9.15 -2.26
N SER A 43 1.48 -10.28 -2.87
CA SER A 43 2.17 -10.76 -4.07
C SER A 43 1.78 -9.91 -5.28
N VAL A 44 2.73 -9.63 -6.16
CA VAL A 44 2.45 -9.05 -7.48
C VAL A 44 1.96 -10.18 -8.37
N ASP A 45 0.64 -10.32 -8.44
CA ASP A 45 -0.04 -11.38 -9.18
C ASP A 45 -0.48 -10.88 -10.56
N GLU A 46 -0.30 -11.70 -11.59
CA GLU A 46 -0.93 -11.45 -12.89
C GLU A 46 -2.44 -11.55 -12.77
N ARG A 47 -3.14 -10.52 -13.24
CA ARG A 47 -4.60 -10.48 -13.39
C ARG A 47 -4.95 -9.79 -14.69
N SER A 48 -6.14 -10.05 -15.22
CA SER A 48 -6.59 -9.33 -16.41
C SER A 48 -6.81 -7.85 -16.10
N ALA A 49 -6.76 -7.01 -17.14
CA ALA A 49 -7.08 -5.58 -16.99
C ALA A 49 -8.48 -5.37 -16.40
N ALA A 50 -9.47 -6.19 -16.78
CA ALA A 50 -10.83 -6.11 -16.27
C ALA A 50 -10.91 -6.50 -14.79
N ASP A 51 -10.15 -7.51 -14.34
CA ASP A 51 -10.10 -7.88 -12.92
C ASP A 51 -9.48 -6.76 -12.07
N TRP A 52 -8.40 -6.14 -12.58
CA TRP A 52 -7.78 -5.00 -11.92
C TRP A 52 -8.72 -3.80 -11.87
N GLU A 53 -9.41 -3.48 -12.95
CA GLU A 53 -10.38 -2.39 -12.99
C GLU A 53 -11.56 -2.64 -12.04
N GLY A 54 -12.07 -3.87 -11.98
CA GLY A 54 -13.12 -4.25 -11.02
C GLY A 54 -12.70 -4.09 -9.56
N LEU A 55 -11.42 -4.34 -9.25
CA LEU A 55 -10.89 -4.22 -7.90
C LEU A 55 -10.55 -2.77 -7.50
N LEU A 56 -9.96 -2.03 -8.43
CA LEU A 56 -9.47 -0.66 -8.19
C LEU A 56 -10.54 0.41 -8.43
N GLY A 57 -11.59 0.08 -9.18
CA GLY A 57 -12.49 1.04 -9.80
C GLY A 57 -11.81 1.82 -10.93
N ALA A 58 -12.60 2.61 -11.66
CA ALA A 58 -12.14 3.33 -12.85
C ALA A 58 -10.98 4.30 -12.55
N GLU A 59 -11.07 5.08 -11.47
CA GLU A 59 -10.03 6.06 -11.11
C GLU A 59 -8.73 5.39 -10.67
N GLY A 60 -8.81 4.37 -9.82
CA GLY A 60 -7.64 3.61 -9.38
C GLY A 60 -6.96 2.88 -10.54
N PHE A 61 -7.74 2.33 -11.48
CA PHE A 61 -7.21 1.69 -12.67
C PHE A 61 -6.56 2.70 -13.65
N ALA A 62 -7.15 3.88 -13.81
CA ALA A 62 -6.55 4.96 -14.59
C ALA A 62 -5.20 5.40 -13.99
N LEU A 63 -5.09 5.47 -12.67
CA LEU A 63 -3.83 5.75 -11.97
C LEU A 63 -2.79 4.65 -12.21
N ALA A 64 -3.19 3.38 -12.17
CA ALA A 64 -2.28 2.26 -12.51
C ALA A 64 -1.77 2.37 -13.95
N ARG A 65 -2.64 2.71 -14.91
CA ARG A 65 -2.24 2.92 -16.31
C ARG A 65 -1.30 4.12 -16.49
N LEU A 66 -1.47 5.18 -15.69
CA LEU A 66 -0.54 6.30 -15.68
C LEU A 66 0.86 5.85 -15.23
N LEU A 67 0.95 5.05 -14.16
CA LEU A 67 2.23 4.48 -13.72
C LEU A 67 2.88 3.60 -14.78
N VAL A 68 2.10 2.80 -15.51
CA VAL A 68 2.61 2.02 -16.66
C VAL A 68 3.22 2.95 -17.72
N ALA A 69 2.52 4.04 -18.09
CA ALA A 69 2.99 4.97 -19.11
C ALA A 69 4.23 5.78 -18.67
N ASP A 70 4.24 6.27 -17.44
CA ASP A 70 5.28 7.17 -16.92
C ASP A 70 6.56 6.43 -16.51
N ARG A 71 6.42 5.17 -16.06
CA ARG A 71 7.52 4.41 -15.43
C ARG A 71 7.90 3.15 -16.23
N GLY A 72 7.11 2.78 -17.23
CA GLY A 72 7.33 1.54 -18.00
C GLY A 72 7.11 0.28 -17.16
N GLU A 73 6.33 0.35 -16.09
CA GLU A 73 6.03 -0.79 -15.22
C GLU A 73 5.08 -1.79 -15.90
N ASP A 74 5.16 -3.06 -15.51
CA ASP A 74 4.10 -4.03 -15.81
C ASP A 74 2.79 -3.61 -15.12
N LEU A 75 1.65 -3.88 -15.78
CA LEU A 75 0.32 -3.52 -15.25
C LEU A 75 0.07 -4.12 -13.88
N SER A 76 0.49 -5.37 -13.64
CA SER A 76 0.28 -6.04 -12.36
C SER A 76 1.04 -5.35 -11.23
N LEU A 77 2.27 -4.89 -11.50
CA LEU A 77 3.05 -4.11 -10.55
C LEU A 77 2.38 -2.77 -10.25
N ALA A 78 2.05 -2.01 -11.29
CA ALA A 78 1.41 -0.70 -11.16
C ALA A 78 0.05 -0.79 -10.43
N ALA A 79 -0.78 -1.77 -10.78
CA ALA A 79 -2.07 -2.01 -10.15
C ALA A 79 -1.92 -2.45 -8.69
N SER A 80 -0.93 -3.29 -8.39
CA SER A 80 -0.63 -3.68 -7.02
C SER A 80 -0.24 -2.44 -6.18
N ARG A 81 0.55 -1.50 -6.72
CA ARG A 81 0.94 -0.26 -6.00
C ARG A 81 -0.29 0.52 -5.56
N VAL A 82 -1.24 0.70 -6.48
CA VAL A 82 -2.51 1.38 -6.20
C VAL A 82 -3.31 0.58 -5.17
N TRP A 83 -3.44 -0.74 -5.33
CA TRP A 83 -4.17 -1.58 -4.38
C TRP A 83 -3.58 -1.52 -2.96
N GLY A 84 -2.26 -1.62 -2.82
CA GLY A 84 -1.59 -1.52 -1.52
C GLY A 84 -1.83 -0.18 -0.83
N ALA A 85 -1.90 0.91 -1.60
CA ALA A 85 -2.27 2.22 -1.07
C ALA A 85 -3.75 2.31 -0.66
N VAL A 86 -4.66 1.76 -1.46
CA VAL A 86 -6.09 1.65 -1.11
C VAL A 86 -6.26 0.88 0.20
N GLU A 87 -5.57 -0.25 0.38
CA GLU A 87 -5.63 -1.06 1.60
C GLU A 87 -5.07 -0.32 2.82
N CYS A 88 -3.98 0.45 2.66
CA CYS A 88 -3.46 1.29 3.74
C CYS A 88 -4.47 2.36 4.19
N LEU A 89 -5.15 3.00 3.25
CA LEU A 89 -6.15 4.03 3.53
C LEU A 89 -7.41 3.44 4.17
N ARG A 90 -7.89 2.30 3.66
CA ARG A 90 -9.04 1.57 4.26
C ARG A 90 -8.77 1.17 5.71
N LYS A 91 -7.56 0.67 6.01
CA LYS A 91 -7.14 0.33 7.39
C LYS A 91 -7.19 1.53 8.34
N ASN A 92 -7.17 2.76 7.84
CA ASN A 92 -7.29 3.99 8.61
C ASN A 92 -8.66 4.69 8.49
N GLY A 93 -9.68 4.00 7.97
CA GLY A 93 -11.06 4.51 7.99
C GLY A 93 -11.38 5.54 6.91
N HIS A 94 -10.55 5.65 5.87
CA HIS A 94 -10.88 6.50 4.72
C HIS A 94 -12.09 5.91 3.96
N ALA A 95 -13.20 6.65 3.96
CA ALA A 95 -14.44 6.24 3.28
C ALA A 95 -14.38 6.42 1.76
N ARG A 96 -13.53 7.33 1.27
CA ARG A 96 -13.22 7.56 -0.15
C ARG A 96 -11.71 7.61 -0.32
N VAL A 97 -11.24 7.01 -1.40
CA VAL A 97 -9.81 6.92 -1.72
C VAL A 97 -9.58 7.67 -3.02
N GLU A 98 -9.06 8.89 -2.91
CA GLU A 98 -8.60 9.69 -4.05
C GLU A 98 -7.07 9.67 -4.03
N LEU A 99 -6.47 8.95 -4.99
CA LEU A 99 -5.03 8.73 -5.06
C LEU A 99 -4.41 9.51 -6.21
N THR A 100 -3.24 10.10 -5.95
CA THR A 100 -2.38 10.72 -6.95
C THR A 100 -0.93 10.28 -6.77
N VAL A 101 -0.11 10.38 -7.83
CA VAL A 101 1.35 10.16 -7.72
C VAL A 101 1.98 11.40 -7.07
N ASP A 102 2.82 11.19 -6.06
CA ASP A 102 3.64 12.27 -5.49
C ASP A 102 4.75 12.65 -6.48
N ALA A 103 4.84 13.93 -6.81
CA ALA A 103 5.87 14.44 -7.72
C ALA A 103 7.27 14.56 -7.05
N ALA A 104 7.37 14.29 -5.75
CA ALA A 104 8.65 14.32 -5.04
C ALA A 104 9.62 13.27 -5.61
N PRO A 105 10.93 13.60 -5.74
CA PRO A 105 11.93 12.64 -6.17
C PRO A 105 11.92 11.41 -5.25
N ALA A 106 11.71 10.25 -5.84
CA ALA A 106 11.88 8.97 -5.20
C ALA A 106 13.03 8.22 -5.89
N GLU A 107 13.77 7.38 -5.16
CA GLU A 107 14.68 6.43 -5.79
C GLU A 107 13.94 5.58 -6.84
N GLU A 108 14.63 5.11 -7.87
CA GLU A 108 14.03 4.48 -9.05
C GLU A 108 12.97 3.40 -8.75
N ARG A 109 13.14 2.61 -7.68
CA ARG A 109 12.23 1.52 -7.32
C ARG A 109 11.00 1.93 -6.52
N TRP A 110 11.03 3.11 -5.91
CA TRP A 110 9.96 3.61 -5.05
C TRP A 110 8.94 4.41 -5.86
N VAL A 111 7.67 4.24 -5.51
CA VAL A 111 6.58 5.11 -5.98
C VAL A 111 5.82 5.56 -4.75
N VAL A 112 5.69 6.87 -4.59
CA VAL A 112 4.92 7.48 -3.50
C VAL A 112 3.58 7.92 -4.05
N LEU A 113 2.49 7.47 -3.43
CA LEU A 113 1.13 7.89 -3.72
C LEU A 113 0.63 8.82 -2.59
N ARG A 114 -0.31 9.70 -2.88
CA ARG A 114 -0.90 10.63 -1.90
C ARG A 114 -2.41 10.54 -1.90
N SER A 115 -2.99 10.74 -0.72
CA SER A 115 -4.43 10.98 -0.55
C SER A 115 -4.64 11.94 0.62
N GLY A 116 -5.01 13.19 0.33
CA GLY A 116 -5.04 14.25 1.35
C GLY A 116 -3.69 14.41 2.07
N GLY A 117 -3.69 14.28 3.40
CA GLY A 117 -2.48 14.32 4.25
C GLY A 117 -1.68 13.01 4.29
N ALA A 118 -2.20 11.92 3.74
CA ALA A 118 -1.53 10.62 3.71
C ALA A 118 -0.53 10.54 2.55
N ARG A 119 0.66 10.02 2.84
CA ARG A 119 1.68 9.62 1.86
C ARG A 119 1.92 8.12 1.99
N ILE A 120 1.91 7.42 0.87
CA ILE A 120 2.05 5.97 0.80
C ILE A 120 3.24 5.64 -0.07
N ALA A 121 4.34 5.21 0.54
CA ALA A 121 5.51 4.73 -0.18
C ALA A 121 5.33 3.26 -0.55
N THR A 122 5.56 2.93 -1.81
CA THR A 122 5.44 1.56 -2.34
C THR A 122 6.75 1.09 -2.97
N VAL A 123 7.11 -0.16 -2.71
CA VAL A 123 8.29 -0.80 -3.31
C VAL A 123 8.02 -2.28 -3.54
N ALA A 124 8.43 -2.79 -4.70
CA ALA A 124 8.43 -4.22 -4.97
C ALA A 124 9.81 -4.80 -4.69
N ALA A 125 9.83 -5.98 -4.05
CA ALA A 125 11.05 -6.73 -3.79
C ALA A 125 10.80 -8.21 -4.02
N LEU A 126 11.77 -8.89 -4.64
CA LEU A 126 11.77 -10.34 -4.70
C LEU A 126 12.23 -10.88 -3.34
N LEU A 127 11.38 -11.68 -2.71
CA LEU A 127 11.71 -12.35 -1.45
C LEU A 127 12.44 -13.65 -1.72
N ARG A 128 13.29 -14.06 -0.77
CA ARG A 128 13.92 -15.38 -0.81
C ARG A 128 12.83 -16.44 -0.87
N ASP A 129 13.00 -17.41 -1.77
CA ASP A 129 12.09 -18.55 -1.96
C ASP A 129 10.66 -18.19 -2.41
N ALA A 130 10.42 -16.93 -2.82
CA ALA A 130 9.16 -16.51 -3.42
C ALA A 130 9.27 -16.48 -4.96
N PRO A 131 8.33 -17.09 -5.71
CA PRO A 131 8.38 -17.13 -7.17
C PRO A 131 7.97 -15.79 -7.82
N ARG A 132 7.37 -14.88 -7.05
CA ARG A 132 6.85 -13.59 -7.50
C ARG A 132 7.28 -12.48 -6.54
N PRO A 133 7.47 -11.24 -7.04
CA PRO A 133 7.76 -10.11 -6.17
C PRO A 133 6.65 -9.89 -5.13
N ALA A 134 7.04 -9.46 -3.94
CA ALA A 134 6.13 -8.89 -2.96
C ALA A 134 6.13 -7.37 -3.12
N LEU A 135 4.95 -6.78 -3.15
CA LEU A 135 4.78 -5.35 -3.03
C LEU A 135 4.57 -4.99 -1.55
N PHE A 136 5.39 -4.07 -1.06
CA PHE A 136 5.25 -3.45 0.24
C PHE A 136 4.71 -2.03 0.07
N ALA A 137 3.70 -1.68 0.88
CA ALA A 137 3.21 -0.31 1.02
C ALA A 137 3.31 0.13 2.48
N VAL A 138 3.79 1.35 2.70
CA VAL A 138 3.81 1.99 4.02
C VAL A 138 3.19 3.36 3.89
N MET A 139 2.14 3.59 4.66
CA MET A 139 1.44 4.86 4.78
C MET A 139 1.86 5.58 6.06
N THR A 140 2.10 6.88 5.93
CA THR A 140 2.20 7.81 7.05
C THR A 140 1.39 9.06 6.75
N GLU A 141 0.85 9.69 7.78
CA GLU A 141 0.31 11.04 7.65
C GLU A 141 1.37 12.08 8.05
N GLY A 142 1.50 13.11 7.21
CA GLY A 142 2.27 14.30 7.54
C GLY A 142 1.33 15.41 8.00
N ASN A 143 1.75 16.20 8.98
CA ASN A 143 1.29 17.59 9.01
C ASN A 143 1.96 18.27 7.81
N GLY A 144 1.19 19.07 7.05
CA GLY A 144 1.65 19.72 5.82
C GLY A 144 2.98 20.45 5.93
#